data_AF-A0A1C4XD91-F1
#
_entry.id   AF-A0A1C4XD91-F1
#
_cell.length_a   1.000
_cell.length_b   1.000
_cell.length_c   1.000
_cell.angle_alpha   90.00
_cell.angle_beta   90.00
_cell.angle_gamma   90.00
#
_symmetry.space_group_name_H-M   'P 1'
#
loop_
_entity.id
_entity.type
_entity.pdbx_description
1 polymer ?
#
loop_
_entity_poly.entity_id
_entity_poly.type
_entity_poly.pdbx_seq_one_letter_code
_entity_poly.pdbx_strand_id
1 'polypeptide(L)' 'MANGTTATLNGWTVRLTLGSGQAISSVWNGTNTGTTGNVTVKNAAYNGTVAPNGSTTFGFTATGDGPAPSNVSCTSP' A
#
# COMPACT_ATOMS: atom_id res chain seq x y z
N MET A 1 2.96 -2.39 -6.67
CA MET A 1 4.21 -2.97 -6.17
C MET A 1 4.69 -4.01 -7.17
N ALA A 2 5.98 -4.02 -7.47
CA ALA A 2 6.60 -4.99 -8.37
C ALA A 2 7.62 -5.84 -7.60
N ASN A 3 7.55 -7.15 -7.76
CA ASN A 3 8.53 -8.09 -7.25
C ASN A 3 9.68 -8.21 -8.26
N GLY A 4 10.73 -7.41 -8.09
CA GLY A 4 11.93 -7.49 -8.93
C GLY A 4 12.87 -8.65 -8.58
N THR A 5 12.48 -9.55 -7.69
CA THR A 5 13.31 -10.67 -7.24
C THR A 5 12.94 -11.97 -7.96
N THR A 6 13.82 -12.96 -7.85
CA THR A 6 13.59 -14.33 -8.34
C THR A 6 12.81 -15.21 -7.36
N ALA A 7 12.49 -14.69 -6.16
CA ALA A 7 11.75 -15.40 -5.13
C ALA A 7 10.27 -15.01 -5.14
N THR A 8 9.39 -15.92 -4.71
CA THR A 8 7.97 -15.60 -4.51
C THR A 8 7.81 -14.82 -3.22
N LEU A 9 7.13 -13.67 -3.26
CA LEU A 9 6.81 -12.91 -2.06
C LEU A 9 5.52 -13.46 -1.44
N ASN A 10 5.50 -13.64 -0.11
CA ASN A 10 4.33 -14.11 0.65
C ASN A 10 3.75 -13.00 1.51
N GLY A 11 3.57 -11.84 0.91
CA GLY A 11 3.03 -10.67 1.57
C GLY A 11 3.74 -9.41 1.12
N TRP A 12 3.07 -8.29 1.39
CA TRP A 12 3.63 -7.00 1.10
C TRP A 12 3.05 -5.91 1.96
N THR A 13 3.86 -4.88 2.17
CA THR A 13 3.54 -3.73 2.98
C THR A 13 3.98 -2.47 2.24
N VAL A 14 3.05 -1.54 2.07
CA VAL A 14 3.31 -0.21 1.53
C VAL A 14 3.09 0.81 2.63
N ARG A 15 4.09 1.63 2.90
CA ARG A 15 3.98 2.76 3.82
C ARG A 15 3.92 4.03 3.01
N LEU A 16 3.02 4.94 3.40
CA LEU A 16 2.86 6.25 2.80
C LEU A 16 2.49 7.28 3.87
N THR A 17 2.82 8.53 3.64
CA THR A 17 2.45 9.65 4.50
C THR A 17 1.43 10.50 3.77
N LEU A 18 0.20 10.55 4.29
CA LEU A 18 -0.85 11.44 3.83
C LEU A 18 -0.54 12.88 4.23
N GLY A 19 -0.90 13.82 3.37
CA GLY A 19 -0.80 15.25 3.66
C GLY A 19 -1.72 15.65 4.82
N SER A 20 -1.41 16.76 5.47
CA SER A 20 -2.30 17.37 6.47
C SER A 20 -3.67 17.64 5.86
N GLY A 21 -4.74 17.23 6.55
CA GLY A 21 -6.12 17.38 6.07
C GLY A 21 -6.61 16.24 5.17
N GLN A 22 -5.75 15.27 4.81
CA GLN A 22 -6.17 14.05 4.12
C GLN A 22 -6.49 12.92 5.09
N ALA A 23 -7.53 12.17 4.76
CA ALA A 23 -7.89 10.93 5.45
C ALA A 23 -8.31 9.85 4.46
N ILE A 24 -7.85 8.61 4.64
CA ILE A 24 -8.33 7.46 3.85
C ILE A 24 -9.77 7.15 4.24
N SER A 25 -10.62 7.08 3.22
CA SER A 25 -12.03 6.71 3.33
C SER A 25 -12.25 5.24 2.99
N SER A 26 -11.53 4.70 1.99
CA SER A 26 -11.68 3.31 1.56
C SER A 26 -10.40 2.75 0.96
N VAL A 27 -10.17 1.45 1.11
CA VAL A 27 -9.06 0.70 0.51
C VAL A 27 -9.61 -0.56 -0.13
N TRP A 28 -9.09 -0.93 -1.28
CA TRP A 28 -9.36 -2.22 -1.92
C TRP A 28 -8.06 -2.90 -2.31
N ASN A 29 -8.08 -4.23 -2.45
CA ASN A 29 -6.87 -5.03 -2.71
C ASN A 29 -5.79 -4.82 -1.64
N GLY A 30 -6.16 -4.43 -0.42
CA GLY A 30 -5.25 -4.19 0.69
C GLY A 30 -6.00 -3.87 2.00
N THR A 31 -5.27 -3.91 3.10
CA THR A 31 -5.78 -3.57 4.45
C THR A 31 -4.90 -2.47 5.03
N ASN A 32 -5.47 -1.31 5.34
CA ASN A 32 -4.75 -0.22 6.02
C ASN A 32 -4.88 -0.31 7.54
N THR A 33 -3.81 0.03 8.26
CA THR A 33 -3.82 0.10 9.74
C THR A 33 -3.94 1.53 10.28
N GLY A 34 -4.11 2.51 9.40
CA GLY A 34 -4.27 3.92 9.75
C GLY A 34 -4.99 4.68 8.64
N THR A 35 -5.58 5.83 8.98
CA THR A 35 -6.36 6.64 8.04
C THR A 35 -5.83 8.05 7.85
N THR A 36 -4.96 8.56 8.72
CA THR A 36 -4.37 9.90 8.64
C THR A 36 -2.86 9.84 8.91
N GLY A 37 -2.11 10.85 8.44
CA GLY A 37 -0.65 10.90 8.65
C GLY A 37 0.08 9.70 8.03
N ASN A 38 0.85 8.96 8.84
CA ASN A 38 1.56 7.77 8.37
C ASN A 38 0.63 6.56 8.28
N VAL A 39 0.30 6.18 7.05
CA VAL A 39 -0.52 5.00 6.77
C VAL A 39 0.36 3.84 6.30
N THR A 40 0.04 2.67 6.83
CA THR A 40 0.57 1.40 6.33
C THR A 40 -0.56 0.60 5.71
N VAL A 41 -0.38 0.19 4.46
CA VAL A 41 -1.27 -0.70 3.71
C VAL A 41 -0.58 -2.04 3.53
N LYS A 42 -1.22 -3.11 3.97
CA LYS A 42 -0.77 -4.49 3.78
C LYS A 42 -1.59 -5.18 2.70
N ASN A 43 -1.07 -6.27 2.17
CA ASN A 43 -1.81 -7.11 1.24
C ASN A 43 -3.14 -7.59 1.80
N ALA A 44 -4.12 -7.78 0.93
CA ALA A 44 -5.28 -8.60 1.23
C ALA A 44 -4.88 -10.08 1.22
N ALA A 45 -5.70 -10.94 1.86
CA ALA A 45 -5.40 -12.36 1.97
C ALA A 45 -5.20 -13.05 0.60
N TYR A 46 -5.92 -12.60 -0.44
CA TYR A 46 -5.89 -13.20 -1.77
C TYR A 46 -4.79 -12.67 -2.71
N ASN A 47 -4.15 -11.54 -2.38
CA ASN A 47 -3.15 -10.91 -3.26
C ASN A 47 -1.79 -10.69 -2.58
N GLY A 48 -1.53 -11.42 -1.50
CA GLY A 48 -0.24 -11.43 -0.81
C GLY A 48 0.86 -12.15 -1.58
N THR A 49 0.50 -13.19 -2.33
CA THR A 49 1.46 -13.98 -3.11
C THR A 49 1.77 -13.27 -4.43
N VAL A 50 3.03 -12.85 -4.61
CA VAL A 50 3.51 -12.22 -5.84
C VAL A 50 4.63 -13.08 -6.42
N ALA A 51 4.39 -13.62 -7.61
CA ALA A 51 5.37 -14.43 -8.33
C ALA A 51 6.68 -13.66 -8.61
N PRO A 52 7.80 -14.35 -8.85
CA PRO A 52 9.03 -13.74 -9.32
C PRO A 52 8.80 -12.87 -10.55
N ASN A 53 9.37 -11.67 -10.60
CA ASN A 53 9.14 -10.66 -11.66
C ASN A 53 7.65 -10.25 -11.84
N GLY A 54 6.79 -10.65 -10.91
CA GLY A 54 5.37 -10.33 -10.92
C GLY A 54 5.08 -8.94 -10.35
N SER A 55 3.85 -8.48 -10.52
CA SER A 55 3.40 -7.24 -9.90
C SER A 55 1.99 -7.39 -9.35
N THR A 56 1.69 -6.58 -8.34
CA THR A 56 0.37 -6.49 -7.71
C THR A 56 0.02 -5.04 -7.48
N THR A 57 -1.27 -4.74 -7.55
CA THR A 57 -1.81 -3.39 -7.41
C THR A 57 -2.83 -3.34 -6.30
N PHE A 58 -2.83 -2.23 -5.57
CA PHE A 58 -3.87 -1.87 -4.64
C PHE A 58 -4.29 -0.44 -4.91
N GLY A 59 -5.47 -0.08 -4.39
CA GLY A 59 -5.95 1.29 -4.48
C GLY A 59 -6.62 1.72 -3.19
N PHE A 60 -6.70 3.03 -3.03
CA PHE A 60 -7.38 3.66 -1.91
C PHE A 60 -8.01 4.97 -2.37
N THR A 61 -9.06 5.37 -1.68
CA THR A 61 -9.68 6.68 -1.80
C THR A 61 -9.41 7.43 -0.50
N ALA A 62 -8.86 8.64 -0.64
CA ALA A 62 -8.71 9.58 0.45
C ALA A 62 -9.54 10.83 0.18
N THR A 63 -10.04 11.44 1.25
CA THR A 63 -10.75 12.72 1.25
C THR A 63 -9.86 13.81 1.82
N GLY A 64 -9.91 15.02 1.26
CA GLY A 64 -9.22 16.21 1.78
C GLY A 64 -8.38 16.95 0.74
N ASP A 65 -8.14 18.25 0.98
CA ASP A 65 -7.45 19.17 0.06
C ASP A 65 -5.91 19.18 0.22
N GLY A 66 -5.36 18.20 0.94
CA GLY A 66 -3.92 18.10 1.16
C GLY A 66 -3.14 17.67 -0.10
N PRO A 67 -1.82 17.88 -0.11
CA PRO A 67 -0.95 17.46 -1.21
C PRO A 67 -0.96 15.93 -1.39
N ALA A 68 -0.54 15.44 -2.55
CA ALA A 68 -0.42 14.01 -2.80
C ALA A 68 0.45 13.30 -1.72
N PRO A 69 0.18 12.02 -1.40
CA PRO A 69 0.93 11.29 -0.40
C PRO A 69 2.43 11.25 -0.70
N SER A 70 3.24 11.41 0.32
CA SER A 70 4.71 11.38 0.25
C SER A 70 5.29 10.17 0.97
N ASN A 71 6.61 9.97 0.87
CA ASN A 71 7.32 8.87 1.56
C ASN A 71 6.75 7.47 1.24
N VAL A 72 6.38 7.26 -0.03
CA VAL A 72 5.85 5.97 -0.49
C VAL A 72 6.99 4.97 -0.54
N SER A 73 6.94 3.96 0.31
CA SER A 73 7.92 2.86 0.36
C SER A 73 7.21 1.51 0.31
N CYS A 74 7.78 0.58 -0.45
CA CYS A 74 7.28 -0.79 -0.58
C CYS A 74 8.27 -1.73 0.07
N THR A 75 7.79 -2.57 0.98
CA THR A 75 8.58 -3.63 1.63
C THR A 75 7.84 -4.95 1.54
N SER A 76 8.53 -5.99 1.10
CA SER A 76 8.09 -7.37 1.25
C SER A 76 8.77 -8.00 2.46
N PRO A 77 8.17 -9.02 3.10
CA PRO A 77 8.85 -9.86 4.07
C PRO A 77 10.11 -10.52 3.49
#